data_AF-A0A520JC03-F1
#
_entry.id   AF-A0A520JC03-F1
#
_cell.length_a   1.000
_cell.length_b   1.000
_cell.length_c   1.000
_cell.angle_alpha   90.00
_cell.angle_beta   90.00
_cell.angle_gamma   90.00
#
_symmetry.space_group_name_H-M   'P 1'
#
loop_
_entity.id
_entity.type
_entity.pdbx_description
1 polymer ?
#
loop_
_entity_poly.entity_id
_entity_poly.type
_entity_poly.pdbx_seq_one_letter_code
_entity_poly.pdbx_strand_id
1 'polypeptide(L)'
;LQLVREAMLGVVNGGGTGGASRLQVPGVQLAAKTGTAQVRRITMAERRSGVLGNGQLPFKLRDHALFVCFAPADNPRYAASVVLEHNGHTVRNLDTPLIGRDIMTYLFDRDRALASLAEVEPTWGGDIQTRMAAEAAAYKAAQTPPPAAIATKTDAVVPSDSDAVEAATAAANQSQAALAVDGPTGNTVAEDGTTERSE
;
A
#
# COMPACT_ATOMS: atom_id res chain seq x y z
N LEU A 1 -16.77 -26.65 26.53
CA LEU A 1 -15.52 -25.95 26.13
C LEU A 1 -14.51 -26.90 25.47
N GLN A 2 -14.31 -28.11 25.99
CA GLN A 2 -13.35 -29.09 25.49
C GLN A 2 -13.51 -29.44 23.99
N LEU A 3 -14.74 -29.75 23.54
CA LEU A 3 -15.03 -30.03 22.13
C LEU A 3 -14.53 -28.94 21.16
N VAL A 4 -14.67 -27.67 21.54
CA VAL A 4 -14.21 -26.54 20.71
C VAL A 4 -12.69 -26.49 20.64
N ARG A 5 -12.00 -26.76 21.74
CA ARG A 5 -10.53 -26.81 21.78
C ARG A 5 -10.00 -27.98 20.95
N GLU A 6 -10.64 -29.14 21.03
CA GLU A 6 -10.32 -30.31 20.21
C GLU A 6 -10.56 -30.03 18.71
N ALA A 7 -11.65 -29.33 18.36
CA ALA A 7 -11.89 -28.89 16.99
C ALA A 7 -10.78 -27.93 16.49
N MET A 8 -10.38 -26.95 17.30
CA MET A 8 -9.28 -26.03 16.98
C MET A 8 -7.92 -26.74 16.91
N LEU A 9 -7.71 -27.79 17.72
CA LEU A 9 -6.53 -28.64 17.62
C LEU A 9 -6.54 -29.40 16.28
N GLY A 10 -7.70 -29.91 15.86
CA GLY A 10 -7.90 -30.59 14.59
C GLY A 10 -7.61 -29.71 13.37
N VAL A 11 -7.89 -28.40 13.45
CA VAL A 11 -7.56 -27.42 12.39
C VAL A 11 -6.07 -27.43 12.04
N VAL A 12 -5.19 -27.66 13.02
CA VAL A 12 -3.72 -27.59 12.87
C VAL A 12 -3.10 -28.98 12.78
N ASN A 13 -3.56 -29.90 13.62
CA ASN A 13 -2.92 -31.20 13.82
C ASN A 13 -3.67 -32.36 13.14
N GLY A 14 -4.95 -32.17 12.80
CA GLY A 14 -5.84 -33.19 12.23
C GLY A 14 -6.10 -33.07 10.72
N GLY A 15 -5.24 -32.37 9.98
CA GLY A 15 -5.39 -32.19 8.53
C GLY A 15 -6.34 -31.06 8.12
N GLY A 16 -6.69 -30.16 9.04
CA GLY A 16 -7.50 -28.97 8.74
C GLY A 16 -6.74 -27.84 8.04
N THR A 17 -7.43 -26.70 7.91
CA THR A 17 -6.96 -25.54 7.13
C THR A 17 -5.73 -24.83 7.70
N GLY A 18 -5.41 -25.05 8.97
CA GLY A 18 -4.30 -24.42 9.67
C GLY A 18 -3.03 -25.25 9.73
N GLY A 19 -2.90 -26.33 8.94
CA GLY A 19 -1.78 -27.27 9.03
C GLY A 19 -0.39 -26.65 8.96
N ALA A 20 -0.22 -25.55 8.20
CA ALA A 20 1.04 -24.82 8.11
C ALA A 20 1.49 -24.18 9.44
N SER A 21 0.57 -23.98 10.38
CA SER A 21 0.85 -23.40 11.69
C SER A 21 1.29 -24.42 12.75
N ARG A 22 1.48 -25.69 12.38
CA ARG A 22 1.91 -26.74 13.31
C ARG A 22 3.24 -26.34 13.95
N LEU A 23 3.25 -26.36 15.28
CA LEU A 23 4.42 -25.96 16.05
C LEU A 23 5.48 -27.06 16.00
N GLN A 24 6.74 -26.65 15.85
CA GLN A 24 7.89 -27.56 15.83
C GLN A 24 8.61 -27.61 17.19
N VAL A 25 7.92 -27.19 18.26
CA VAL A 25 8.44 -27.19 19.63
C VAL A 25 8.05 -28.50 20.31
N PRO A 26 9.02 -29.31 20.80
CA PRO A 26 8.73 -30.57 21.47
C PRO A 26 7.76 -30.41 22.64
N GLY A 27 6.73 -31.26 22.69
CA GLY A 27 5.75 -31.26 23.77
C GLY A 27 4.73 -30.11 23.76
N VAL A 28 4.81 -29.18 22.81
CA VAL A 28 3.87 -28.05 22.73
C VAL A 28 3.04 -28.16 21.45
N GLN A 29 1.73 -28.32 21.61
CA GLN A 29 0.78 -28.30 20.49
C GLN A 29 0.08 -26.95 20.39
N LEU A 30 -0.15 -26.51 19.16
CA LEU A 30 -0.89 -25.29 18.84
C LEU A 30 -2.29 -25.66 18.38
N ALA A 31 -3.30 -24.98 18.93
CA ALA A 31 -4.68 -25.04 18.48
C ALA A 31 -5.09 -23.69 17.88
N ALA A 32 -5.83 -23.71 16.78
CA ALA A 32 -6.12 -22.48 16.06
C ALA A 32 -7.38 -22.52 15.22
N LYS A 33 -7.72 -21.37 14.65
CA LYS A 33 -8.72 -21.23 13.60
C LYS A 33 -8.25 -20.20 12.56
N THR A 34 -8.33 -20.59 11.29
CA THR A 34 -8.19 -19.67 10.16
C THR A 34 -9.52 -18.97 9.87
N GLY A 35 -9.48 -17.74 9.38
CA GLY A 35 -10.66 -16.99 8.98
C GLY A 35 -10.34 -16.01 7.86
N THR A 36 -11.38 -15.53 7.18
CA THR A 36 -11.24 -14.58 6.07
C THR A 36 -12.30 -13.50 6.26
N ALA A 37 -11.88 -12.24 6.26
CA ALA A 37 -12.81 -11.11 6.38
C ALA A 37 -13.00 -10.47 5.01
N GLN A 38 -14.22 -10.54 4.51
CA GLN A 38 -14.58 -10.06 3.19
C GLN A 38 -14.64 -8.53 3.17
N VAL A 39 -13.96 -7.89 2.20
CA VAL A 39 -13.84 -6.42 2.15
C VAL A 39 -14.89 -5.73 1.28
N ARG A 40 -15.59 -6.49 0.42
CA ARG A 40 -16.54 -5.94 -0.55
C ARG A 40 -17.80 -6.78 -0.60
N ARG A 41 -18.88 -6.26 -1.15
CA ARG A 41 -20.06 -7.06 -1.46
C ARG A 41 -19.84 -7.89 -2.74
N ILE A 42 -20.13 -9.18 -2.67
CA ILE A 42 -20.27 -10.04 -3.85
C ILE A 42 -21.69 -9.87 -4.39
N THR A 43 -21.83 -9.34 -5.61
CA THR A 43 -23.14 -9.04 -6.20
C THR A 43 -23.86 -10.31 -6.68
N MET A 44 -25.18 -10.25 -6.89
CA MET A 44 -25.92 -11.40 -7.43
C MET A 44 -25.50 -11.73 -8.87
N ALA A 45 -25.17 -10.73 -9.68
CA ALA A 45 -24.63 -10.94 -11.02
C ALA A 45 -23.31 -11.72 -10.95
N GLU A 46 -22.41 -11.33 -10.05
CA GLU A 46 -21.13 -12.01 -9.83
C GLU A 46 -21.31 -13.44 -9.32
N ARG A 47 -22.23 -13.68 -8.36
CA ARG A 47 -22.52 -15.05 -7.91
C ARG A 47 -23.02 -15.95 -9.04
N ARG A 48 -23.77 -15.40 -10.01
CA ARG A 48 -24.25 -16.13 -11.18
C ARG A 48 -23.14 -16.41 -12.19
N SER A 49 -22.17 -15.51 -12.37
CA SER A 49 -21.04 -15.69 -13.28
C SER A 49 -19.87 -16.48 -12.68
N GLY A 50 -19.88 -16.69 -11.36
CA GLY A 50 -18.77 -17.26 -10.60
C GLY A 50 -17.99 -16.17 -9.86
N VAL A 51 -17.76 -16.40 -8.56
CA VAL A 51 -17.02 -15.46 -7.70
C VAL A 51 -15.53 -15.59 -7.99
N LEU A 52 -14.88 -14.47 -8.28
CA LEU A 52 -13.43 -14.44 -8.49
C LEU A 52 -12.68 -14.77 -7.20
N GLY A 53 -11.61 -15.56 -7.32
CA GLY A 53 -10.72 -15.84 -6.19
C GLY A 53 -9.87 -14.63 -5.82
N ASN A 54 -9.42 -14.56 -4.56
CA ASN A 54 -8.61 -13.43 -4.06
C ASN A 54 -7.36 -13.13 -4.91
N GLY A 55 -6.70 -14.14 -5.49
CA GLY A 55 -5.55 -13.93 -6.38
C GLY A 55 -5.87 -13.18 -7.68
N GLN A 56 -7.13 -13.19 -8.12
CA GLN A 56 -7.60 -12.56 -9.35
C GLN A 56 -8.13 -11.14 -9.13
N LEU A 57 -8.32 -10.74 -7.87
CA LEU A 57 -8.86 -9.43 -7.52
C LEU A 57 -7.73 -8.39 -7.43
N PRO A 58 -8.00 -7.13 -7.81
CA PRO A 58 -7.14 -5.99 -7.46
C PRO A 58 -6.84 -6.01 -5.96
N PHE A 59 -5.62 -5.65 -5.57
CA PHE A 59 -5.15 -5.75 -4.18
C PHE A 59 -6.15 -5.20 -3.15
N LYS A 60 -6.63 -3.97 -3.36
CA LYS A 60 -7.62 -3.30 -2.49
C LYS A 60 -8.98 -4.01 -2.36
N LEU A 61 -9.28 -4.97 -3.22
CA LEU A 61 -10.52 -5.75 -3.24
C LEU A 61 -10.35 -7.16 -2.69
N ARG A 62 -9.13 -7.53 -2.28
CA ARG A 62 -8.85 -8.83 -1.67
C ARG A 62 -9.30 -8.84 -0.22
N ASP A 63 -9.83 -9.97 0.20
CA ASP A 63 -10.22 -10.21 1.57
C ASP A 63 -9.00 -10.17 2.50
N HIS A 64 -9.24 -9.90 3.79
CA HIS A 64 -8.20 -10.01 4.80
C HIS A 64 -8.03 -11.47 5.23
N ALA A 65 -6.79 -11.87 5.50
CA ALA A 65 -6.48 -13.13 6.14
C ALA A 65 -6.53 -12.96 7.66
N LEU A 66 -7.13 -13.92 8.37
CA LEU A 66 -7.21 -13.94 9.82
C LEU A 66 -6.75 -15.28 10.37
N PHE A 67 -6.10 -15.22 11.52
CA PHE A 67 -5.73 -16.39 12.30
C PHE A 67 -5.82 -16.08 13.79
N VAL A 68 -6.42 -17.00 14.54
CA VAL A 68 -6.44 -16.95 16.00
C VAL A 68 -5.89 -18.27 16.52
N CYS A 69 -5.00 -18.21 17.50
CA CYS A 69 -4.38 -19.41 18.07
C CYS A 69 -4.08 -19.28 19.56
N PHE A 70 -3.88 -20.42 20.20
CA PHE A 70 -3.34 -20.52 21.54
C PHE A 70 -2.45 -21.76 21.69
N ALA A 71 -1.52 -21.70 22.64
CA ALA A 71 -0.63 -22.80 22.98
C ALA A 71 -0.16 -22.71 24.46
N PRO A 72 0.21 -23.84 25.10
CA PRO A 72 -0.06 -25.23 24.67
C PRO A 72 -1.57 -25.53 24.56
N ALA A 73 -1.96 -26.46 23.70
CA ALA A 73 -3.39 -26.72 23.45
C ALA A 73 -4.13 -27.35 24.65
N ASP A 74 -3.42 -28.14 25.46
CA ASP A 74 -3.88 -28.83 26.65
C ASP A 74 -3.97 -27.91 27.88
N ASN A 75 -2.95 -27.06 28.07
CA ASN A 75 -2.92 -26.06 29.15
C ASN A 75 -2.54 -24.66 28.61
N PRO A 76 -3.50 -23.93 27.99
CA PRO A 76 -3.21 -22.68 27.29
C PRO A 76 -2.57 -21.60 28.16
N ARG A 77 -1.43 -21.07 27.71
CA ARG A 77 -0.69 -20.01 28.40
C ARG A 77 -0.62 -18.71 27.59
N TYR A 78 -0.49 -18.82 26.27
CA TYR A 78 -0.45 -17.69 25.36
C TYR A 78 -1.53 -17.83 24.28
N ALA A 79 -2.05 -16.70 23.84
CA ALA A 79 -2.96 -16.58 22.71
C ALA A 79 -2.51 -15.45 21.80
N ALA A 80 -2.77 -15.56 20.51
CA ALA A 80 -2.48 -14.53 19.52
C ALA A 80 -3.62 -14.43 18.50
N SER A 81 -3.77 -13.24 17.95
CA SER A 81 -4.58 -12.97 16.76
C SER A 81 -3.73 -12.23 15.75
N VAL A 82 -3.76 -12.71 14.51
CA VAL A 82 -3.02 -12.15 13.39
C VAL A 82 -4.03 -11.79 12.31
N VAL A 83 -3.99 -10.53 11.87
CA VAL A 83 -4.77 -10.02 10.74
C VAL A 83 -3.79 -9.51 9.70
N LEU A 84 -3.88 -10.05 8.48
CA LEU A 84 -3.14 -9.56 7.32
C LEU A 84 -4.13 -8.97 6.33
N GLU A 85 -4.09 -7.64 6.22
CA GLU A 85 -4.96 -6.90 5.31
C GLU A 85 -4.67 -7.28 3.86
N HIS A 86 -5.74 -7.47 3.10
CA HIS A 86 -5.73 -7.73 1.65
C HIS A 86 -4.87 -8.93 1.20
N ASN A 87 -4.49 -9.83 2.12
CA ASN A 87 -3.70 -11.00 1.79
C ASN A 87 -4.54 -12.12 1.16
N GLY A 88 -5.80 -12.28 1.59
CA GLY A 88 -6.74 -13.28 1.07
C GLY A 88 -6.25 -14.73 1.11
N HIS A 89 -5.28 -15.04 1.98
CA HIS A 89 -4.56 -16.31 2.04
C HIS A 89 -3.88 -16.72 0.72
N THR A 90 -3.47 -15.72 -0.08
CA THR A 90 -2.91 -15.96 -1.43
C THR A 90 -1.42 -16.33 -1.41
N VAL A 91 -0.68 -15.87 -0.39
CA VAL A 91 0.77 -16.11 -0.25
C VAL A 91 1.01 -17.04 0.93
N ARG A 92 0.92 -18.35 0.69
CA ARG A 92 0.89 -19.37 1.76
C ARG A 92 2.06 -19.30 2.73
N ASN A 93 3.29 -19.04 2.26
CA ASN A 93 4.50 -19.01 3.08
C ASN A 93 4.66 -17.73 3.93
N LEU A 94 3.88 -16.69 3.66
CA LEU A 94 3.86 -15.42 4.38
C LEU A 94 2.43 -15.07 4.82
N ASP A 95 1.66 -16.10 5.20
CA ASP A 95 0.27 -15.97 5.61
C ASP A 95 0.13 -16.03 7.14
N THR A 96 -1.02 -15.58 7.63
CA THR A 96 -1.41 -15.54 9.03
C THR A 96 -1.14 -16.82 9.84
N PRO A 97 -1.26 -18.07 9.33
CA PRO A 97 -0.95 -19.26 10.12
C PRO A 97 0.56 -19.43 10.39
N LEU A 98 1.43 -19.14 9.42
CA LEU A 98 2.89 -19.22 9.63
C LEU A 98 3.35 -18.12 10.58
N ILE A 99 2.83 -16.90 10.43
CA ILE A 99 3.15 -15.80 11.34
C ILE A 99 2.73 -16.16 12.77
N GLY A 100 1.54 -16.73 12.95
CA GLY A 100 1.09 -17.23 14.26
C GLY A 100 1.99 -18.33 14.83
N ARG A 101 2.48 -19.25 13.98
CA ARG A 101 3.46 -20.28 14.37
C ARG A 101 4.78 -19.67 14.81
N ASP A 102 5.30 -18.68 14.08
CA ASP A 102 6.60 -18.08 14.35
C ASP A 102 6.58 -17.29 15.66
N ILE A 103 5.50 -16.53 15.90
CA ILE A 103 5.25 -15.86 17.20
C ILE A 103 5.23 -16.88 18.33
N MET A 104 4.46 -17.97 18.19
CA MET A 104 4.37 -19.00 19.24
C MET A 104 5.70 -19.74 19.42
N THR A 105 6.43 -20.01 18.34
CA THR A 105 7.75 -20.64 18.41
C THR A 105 8.70 -19.76 19.21
N TYR A 106 8.74 -18.45 18.95
CA TYR A 106 9.55 -17.51 19.70
C TYR A 106 9.24 -17.49 21.21
N LEU A 107 7.95 -17.60 21.58
CA LEU A 107 7.51 -17.58 22.97
C LEU A 107 7.85 -18.86 23.75
N PHE A 108 7.96 -20.02 23.08
CA PHE A 108 8.26 -21.31 23.72
C PHE A 108 9.70 -21.80 23.50
N ASP A 109 10.34 -21.42 22.40
CA ASP A 109 11.69 -21.81 21.99
C ASP A 109 12.31 -20.70 21.13
N ARG A 110 12.85 -19.71 21.83
CA ARG A 110 13.44 -18.51 21.20
C ARG A 110 14.60 -18.87 20.27
N ASP A 111 15.45 -19.81 20.66
CA ASP A 111 16.63 -20.18 19.89
C ASP A 111 16.23 -20.83 18.57
N ARG A 112 15.23 -21.74 18.57
CA ARG A 112 14.67 -22.28 17.33
C ARG A 112 14.08 -21.18 16.45
N ALA A 113 13.32 -20.25 17.03
CA ALA A 113 12.70 -19.18 16.25
C ALA A 113 13.74 -18.28 15.57
N LEU A 114 14.81 -17.92 16.29
CA LEU A 114 15.90 -17.11 15.72
C LEU A 114 16.71 -17.89 14.67
N ALA A 115 16.94 -19.19 14.87
CA ALA A 115 17.58 -20.03 13.86
C ALA A 115 16.75 -20.10 12.57
N SER A 116 15.44 -20.35 12.67
CA SER A 116 14.55 -20.34 11.49
C SER A 116 14.48 -18.97 10.82
N LEU A 117 14.50 -17.88 11.59
CA LEU A 117 14.52 -16.52 11.04
C LEU A 117 15.80 -16.25 10.23
N ALA A 118 16.96 -16.66 10.75
CA ALA A 118 18.24 -16.47 10.08
C ALA A 118 18.32 -17.18 8.71
N GLU A 119 17.59 -18.29 8.53
CA GLU A 119 17.50 -18.99 7.23
C GLU A 119 16.70 -18.21 6.18
N VAL A 120 15.65 -17.49 6.60
CA VAL A 120 14.71 -16.81 5.68
C VAL A 120 15.05 -15.35 5.41
N GLU A 121 15.69 -14.65 6.36
CA GLU A 121 16.03 -13.23 6.21
C GLU A 121 16.82 -12.87 4.94
N PRO A 122 17.82 -13.67 4.49
CA PRO A 122 18.52 -13.38 3.24
C PRO A 122 17.59 -13.32 2.04
N THR A 123 16.53 -14.14 2.02
CA THR A 123 15.55 -14.17 0.92
C THR A 123 14.68 -12.91 0.87
N TRP A 124 14.67 -12.12 1.94
CA TRP A 124 13.91 -10.87 2.05
C TRP A 124 14.78 -9.63 1.80
N GLY A 125 16.06 -9.80 1.50
CA GLY A 125 17.01 -8.69 1.32
C GLY A 125 17.83 -8.36 2.57
N GLY A 126 18.04 -9.32 3.46
CA GLY A 126 18.82 -9.17 4.69
C GLY A 126 17.96 -8.91 5.92
N ASP A 127 18.56 -8.48 7.03
CA ASP A 127 17.84 -8.21 8.28
C ASP A 127 16.90 -6.99 8.17
N ILE A 128 16.09 -6.78 9.21
CA ILE A 128 15.15 -5.65 9.24
C ILE A 128 15.85 -4.29 9.16
N GLN A 129 17.02 -4.13 9.76
CA GLN A 129 17.74 -2.85 9.78
C GLN A 129 18.22 -2.48 8.38
N THR A 130 18.73 -3.46 7.65
CA THR A 130 19.16 -3.35 6.26
C THR A 130 18.00 -2.94 5.37
N ARG A 131 16.85 -3.61 5.49
CA ARG A 131 15.64 -3.29 4.70
C ARG A 131 15.10 -1.90 5.01
N MET A 132 15.01 -1.54 6.29
CA MET A 132 14.55 -0.21 6.71
C MET A 132 15.51 0.91 6.26
N ALA A 133 16.82 0.68 6.31
CA ALA A 133 17.81 1.64 5.82
C ALA A 133 17.69 1.85 4.30
N ALA A 134 17.50 0.77 3.54
CA ALA A 134 17.29 0.84 2.09
C ALA A 134 16.02 1.63 1.74
N GLU A 135 14.90 1.35 2.43
CA GLU A 135 13.64 2.06 2.26
C GLU A 135 13.77 3.56 2.60
N ALA A 136 14.41 3.87 3.73
CA ALA A 136 14.66 5.25 4.13
C ALA A 136 15.55 6.01 3.12
N ALA A 137 16.55 5.35 2.54
CA ALA A 137 17.40 5.93 1.50
C ALA A 137 16.61 6.20 0.21
N ALA A 138 15.78 5.25 -0.23
CA ALA A 138 14.94 5.40 -1.42
C ALA A 138 13.93 6.55 -1.26
N TYR A 139 13.30 6.67 -0.09
CA TYR A 139 12.40 7.77 0.22
C TYR A 139 13.10 9.13 0.13
N LYS A 140 14.29 9.26 0.73
CA LYS A 140 15.09 10.50 0.66
C LYS A 140 15.48 10.86 -0.78
N ALA A 141 15.89 9.87 -1.57
CA ALA A 141 16.23 10.08 -2.97
C ALA A 141 15.02 10.58 -3.78
N ALA A 142 13.83 10.02 -3.56
CA ALA A 142 12.60 10.44 -4.23
C ALA A 142 12.14 11.86 -3.85
N GLN A 143 12.52 12.36 -2.67
CA GLN A 143 12.20 13.71 -2.21
C GLN A 143 13.28 14.74 -2.49
N THR A 144 14.45 14.32 -2.99
CA THR A 144 15.51 15.25 -3.33
C THR A 144 15.11 15.98 -4.61
N PRO A 145 14.92 17.31 -4.59
CA PRO A 145 14.60 18.03 -5.82
C PRO A 145 15.75 17.86 -6.82
N PRO A 146 15.46 17.80 -8.13
CA PRO A 146 16.52 17.70 -9.14
C PRO A 146 17.50 18.87 -8.92
N PRO A 147 18.81 18.63 -9.08
CA PRO A 147 19.80 19.68 -8.92
C PRO A 147 19.39 20.85 -9.82
N ALA A 148 19.46 22.07 -9.27
CA ALA A 148 19.19 23.28 -10.04
C ALA A 148 20.00 23.21 -11.34
N ALA A 149 19.32 23.36 -12.47
CA ALA A 149 19.99 23.34 -13.77
C ALA A 149 21.16 24.33 -13.70
N ILE A 150 22.37 23.80 -13.89
CA ILE A 150 23.57 24.64 -13.95
C ILE A 150 23.31 25.57 -15.14
N ALA A 151 23.24 26.88 -14.90
CA ALA A 151 23.09 27.84 -15.97
C ALA A 151 24.26 27.66 -16.95
N THR A 152 24.01 26.96 -18.06
CA THR A 152 24.97 26.90 -19.16
C THR A 152 25.01 28.29 -19.76
N LYS A 153 26.22 28.81 -20.01
CA LYS A 153 26.51 30.15 -20.56
C LYS A 153 26.00 30.34 -22.01
N THR A 154 24.71 30.10 -22.26
CA THR A 154 24.06 30.34 -23.56
C THR A 154 22.80 31.18 -23.44
N ASP A 155 22.50 31.73 -22.26
CA ASP A 155 21.68 32.95 -22.19
C ASP A 155 22.55 34.11 -22.67
N ALA A 156 22.75 34.19 -23.98
CA ALA A 156 23.17 35.43 -24.59
C ALA A 156 22.08 36.45 -24.27
N VAL A 157 22.40 37.41 -23.40
CA VAL A 157 21.63 38.65 -23.29
C VAL A 157 21.52 39.19 -24.71
N VAL A 158 20.36 39.03 -25.33
CA VAL A 158 20.04 39.73 -26.57
C VAL A 158 20.15 41.22 -26.22
N PRO A 159 21.02 42.00 -26.88
CA PRO A 159 21.06 43.44 -26.66
C PRO A 159 19.66 44.00 -26.92
N SER A 160 19.05 44.62 -25.90
CA SER A 160 17.68 45.14 -25.96
C SER A 160 17.54 46.39 -26.83
N ASP A 161 18.65 46.94 -27.34
CA ASP A 161 18.66 48.26 -27.95
C ASP A 161 18.88 48.16 -29.46
N SER A 162 17.96 47.47 -30.13
CA SER A 162 17.90 47.43 -31.60
C SER A 162 16.80 48.36 -32.10
N ASP A 163 17.14 49.24 -33.05
CA ASP A 163 16.19 50.16 -33.71
C ASP A 163 14.97 49.41 -34.30
N ALA A 164 15.12 48.11 -34.62
CA ALA A 164 14.03 47.29 -35.09
C ALA A 164 12.98 46.99 -34.01
N VAL A 165 13.38 46.92 -32.74
CA VAL A 165 12.48 46.70 -31.58
C VAL A 165 11.68 47.97 -31.29
N GLU A 166 12.31 49.14 -31.39
CA GLU A 166 11.64 50.44 -31.27
C GLU A 166 10.64 50.66 -32.40
N ALA A 167 11.01 50.34 -33.64
CA ALA A 167 10.10 50.42 -34.79
C ALA A 167 8.90 49.48 -34.66
N ALA A 168 9.10 48.26 -34.15
CA ALA A 168 8.01 47.30 -33.92
C ALA A 168 7.08 47.77 -32.78
N THR A 169 7.63 48.35 -31.72
CA THR A 169 6.85 48.91 -30.60
C THR A 169 6.03 50.12 -31.04
N ALA A 170 6.60 51.00 -31.85
CA ALA A 170 5.89 52.15 -32.42
C ALA A 170 4.72 51.71 -33.33
N ALA A 171 4.93 50.69 -34.16
CA ALA A 171 3.88 50.12 -35.01
C ALA A 171 2.74 49.46 -34.21
N ALA A 172 3.08 48.74 -33.13
CA ALA A 172 2.10 48.15 -32.22
C ALA A 172 1.26 49.22 -31.49
N ASN A 173 1.90 50.30 -31.04
CA ASN A 173 1.22 51.41 -30.36
C ASN A 173 0.29 52.19 -31.32
N GLN A 174 0.70 52.42 -32.57
CA GLN A 174 -0.18 53.00 -33.59
C GLN A 174 -1.40 52.11 -33.88
N SER A 175 -1.20 50.79 -33.91
CA SER A 175 -2.28 49.83 -34.14
C SER A 175 -3.29 49.81 -32.98
N GLN A 176 -2.82 49.90 -31.73
CA GLN A 176 -3.70 50.03 -30.56
C GLN A 176 -4.41 51.38 -30.51
N ALA A 177 -3.75 52.48 -30.87
CA ALA A 177 -4.36 53.79 -30.92
C ALA A 177 -5.46 53.87 -31.99
N ALA A 178 -5.27 53.23 -33.15
CA ALA A 178 -6.29 53.15 -34.20
C ALA A 178 -7.52 52.33 -33.77
N LEU A 179 -7.32 51.24 -33.01
CA LEU A 179 -8.41 50.42 -32.47
C LEU A 179 -9.21 51.12 -31.36
N ALA A 180 -8.60 52.07 -30.65
CA ALA A 180 -9.26 52.83 -29.58
C ALA A 180 -10.16 53.98 -30.09
N VAL A 181 -10.02 54.40 -31.35
CA VAL A 181 -10.78 55.51 -31.94
C VAL A 181 -12.07 55.04 -32.62
N ASP A 182 -12.21 53.74 -32.92
CA ASP A 182 -13.33 53.19 -33.73
C ASP A 182 -14.27 52.23 -32.97
N GLY A 183 -14.30 52.29 -31.63
CA GLY A 183 -15.22 51.51 -30.79
C GLY A 183 -16.51 52.28 -30.45
N PRO A 184 -17.72 51.70 -30.65
CA PRO A 184 -18.97 52.41 -30.37
C PRO A 184 -19.14 52.71 -28.89
N THR A 185 -19.50 53.96 -28.58
CA THR A 185 -20.01 54.41 -27.28
C THR A 185 -21.24 53.61 -26.87
N GLY A 186 -21.20 52.91 -25.73
CA GLY A 186 -22.43 52.33 -25.16
C GLY A 186 -22.26 51.35 -24.00
N ASN A 187 -22.50 51.86 -22.80
CA ASN A 187 -22.93 51.20 -21.55
C ASN A 187 -21.93 50.40 -20.68
N THR A 188 -21.94 50.83 -19.42
CA THR A 188 -21.18 50.40 -18.26
C THR A 188 -22.05 49.61 -17.26
N VAL A 189 -21.34 48.79 -16.46
CA VAL A 189 -21.59 48.24 -15.10
C VAL A 189 -22.56 47.07 -14.86
N ALA A 190 -21.98 46.07 -14.17
CA ALA A 190 -22.48 45.28 -13.03
C ALA A 190 -23.31 43.99 -13.23
N GLU A 191 -22.76 42.95 -12.58
CA GLU A 191 -23.44 41.87 -11.82
C GLU A 191 -24.20 40.79 -12.60
N ASP A 192 -23.64 39.58 -12.64
CA ASP A 192 -24.19 38.51 -11.81
C ASP A 192 -23.15 37.39 -11.57
N GLY A 193 -23.06 36.92 -10.34
CA GLY A 193 -22.22 35.80 -9.94
C GLY A 193 -23.00 34.49 -10.09
N THR A 194 -22.32 33.42 -10.47
CA THR A 194 -22.75 32.06 -10.13
C THR A 194 -21.57 31.11 -10.19
N THR A 195 -21.25 30.54 -9.04
CA THR A 195 -20.46 29.33 -8.84
C THR A 195 -21.42 28.14 -8.79
N GLU A 196 -21.35 27.21 -9.74
CA GLU A 196 -21.84 25.83 -9.55
C GLU A 196 -20.98 24.87 -10.37
N ARG A 197 -20.45 23.84 -9.69
CA ARG A 197 -19.83 22.65 -10.27
C ARG A 197 -20.90 21.56 -10.30
N SER A 198 -21.32 21.12 -11.48
CA SER A 198 -22.14 19.92 -11.63
C SER A 198 -21.27 18.66 -11.51
N GLU A 199 -21.75 17.75 -10.66
CA GLU A 199 -21.24 16.40 -10.35
C GLU A 199 -21.01 15.48 -11.56
#